data_AF-A0A060BPQ6-F1
#
_entry.id   AF-A0A060BPQ6-F1
#
_cell.length_a   1.000
_cell.length_b   1.000
_cell.length_c   1.000
_cell.angle_alpha   90.00
_cell.angle_beta   90.00
_cell.angle_gamma   90.00
#
_symmetry.space_group_name_H-M   'P 1'
#
loop_
_entity.id
_entity.type
_entity.pdbx_description
1 polymer ?
#
loop_
_entity_poly.entity_id
_entity_poly.type
_entity_poly.pdbx_seq_one_letter_code
_entity_poly.pdbx_strand_id
1 'polypeptide(L)' 'MTQIGQATLPGWITDAVCYQIFVERYANGRPAIDPEGAAPWGTAPSRGNFMGGDLRGIEQHLDHITELGANLLYLTPIF' A
#
# COMPACT_ATOMS: atom_id res chain seq x y z
N MET A 1 -14.73 -37.71 -12.73
CA MET A 1 -13.87 -36.51 -12.91
C MET A 1 -14.71 -35.29 -12.57
N THR A 2 -14.56 -34.75 -11.37
CA THR A 2 -15.29 -33.54 -10.96
C THR A 2 -14.64 -32.35 -11.66
N GLN A 3 -15.38 -31.66 -12.53
CA GLN A 3 -14.94 -30.37 -13.07
C GLN A 3 -14.90 -29.39 -11.90
N ILE A 4 -13.69 -28.96 -11.54
CA ILE A 4 -13.49 -27.84 -10.63
C ILE A 4 -14.05 -26.62 -11.36
N GLY A 5 -15.00 -25.90 -10.77
CA GLY A 5 -15.66 -24.77 -11.42
C GLY A 5 -14.64 -23.80 -11.99
N GLN A 6 -14.76 -23.46 -13.28
CA GLN A 6 -13.90 -22.44 -13.89
C GLN A 6 -14.08 -21.14 -13.12
N ALA A 7 -13.01 -20.67 -12.48
CA ALA A 7 -13.01 -19.36 -11.86
C ALA A 7 -13.07 -18.30 -12.97
N THR A 8 -14.18 -17.58 -13.05
CA THR A 8 -14.28 -16.40 -13.91
C THR A 8 -13.49 -15.27 -13.27
N LEU A 9 -12.39 -14.86 -13.90
CA LEU A 9 -11.65 -13.69 -13.45
C LEU A 9 -12.40 -12.40 -13.82
N PRO A 10 -12.32 -11.34 -12.98
CA PRO A 10 -12.78 -10.03 -13.38
C PRO A 10 -12.07 -9.58 -14.66
N GLY A 11 -12.84 -9.11 -15.66
CA GLY A 11 -12.29 -8.77 -16.98
C GLY A 11 -11.18 -7.71 -16.96
N TRP A 12 -11.16 -6.83 -15.93
CA TRP A 12 -10.16 -5.77 -15.79
C TRP A 12 -8.78 -6.28 -15.35
N ILE A 13 -8.66 -7.52 -14.87
CA ILE A 13 -7.39 -8.01 -14.28
C ILE A 13 -6.26 -8.10 -15.32
N THR A 14 -6.59 -8.28 -16.59
CA THR A 14 -5.61 -8.34 -17.68
C THR A 14 -4.97 -6.99 -17.99
N ASP A 15 -5.66 -5.90 -17.65
CA ASP A 15 -5.20 -4.52 -17.85
C ASP A 15 -4.60 -3.94 -16.56
N ALA A 16 -4.52 -4.74 -15.49
CA ALA A 16 -4.09 -4.27 -14.18
C ALA A 16 -2.56 -4.10 -14.13
N VAL A 17 -2.13 -2.91 -13.75
CA VAL A 17 -0.76 -2.59 -13.35
C VAL A 17 -0.77 -2.38 -11.84
N CYS A 18 -0.28 -3.38 -11.11
CA CYS A 18 -0.32 -3.42 -9.67
C CYS A 18 0.83 -2.63 -9.03
N TYR A 19 0.50 -1.77 -8.08
CA TYR A 19 1.47 -1.11 -7.20
C TYR A 19 1.26 -1.60 -5.76
N GLN A 20 2.23 -2.37 -5.25
CA GLN A 20 2.18 -2.88 -3.89
C GLN A 20 2.70 -1.83 -2.90
N ILE A 21 1.94 -1.58 -1.84
CA ILE A 21 2.29 -0.60 -0.81
C ILE A 21 2.38 -1.28 0.55
N PHE A 22 3.56 -1.17 1.19
CA PHE A 22 3.70 -1.38 2.61
C PHE A 22 3.38 -0.08 3.35
N VAL A 23 2.16 0.02 3.88
CA VAL A 23 1.53 1.29 4.32
C VAL A 23 2.41 2.07 5.30
N GLU A 24 2.97 1.37 6.28
CA GLU A 24 3.81 1.93 7.35
C GLU A 24 5.06 2.69 6.82
N ARG A 25 5.46 2.44 5.57
CA ARG A 25 6.70 2.97 4.96
C ARG A 25 6.48 3.79 3.71
N TYR A 26 5.24 4.02 3.28
CA TYR A 26 4.98 4.71 2.03
C TYR A 26 5.04 6.23 2.17
N ALA A 27 4.18 6.79 3.01
CA ALA A 27 4.15 8.22 3.33
C ALA A 27 3.43 8.45 4.66
N ASN A 28 3.92 9.39 5.47
CA ASN A 28 3.25 9.87 6.68
C ASN A 28 2.45 11.13 6.33
N GLY A 29 1.12 11.00 6.26
CA GLY A 29 0.21 12.10 5.91
C GLY A 29 -0.47 12.73 7.12
N ARG A 30 -0.42 12.07 8.29
CA ARG A 30 -1.00 12.52 9.55
C ARG A 30 -0.09 12.18 10.74
N PRO A 31 0.94 13.02 11.01
CA PRO A 31 1.85 12.81 12.14
C PRO A 31 1.16 12.77 13.51
N ALA A 32 -0.03 13.36 13.63
CA ALA A 32 -0.82 13.38 14.86
C ALA A 32 -1.31 11.99 15.33
N ILE A 33 -1.20 10.95 14.48
CA ILE A 33 -1.56 9.57 14.82
C ILE A 33 -0.39 8.60 14.73
N ASP A 34 0.84 9.13 14.65
CA ASP A 34 2.03 8.28 14.63
C ASP A 34 2.08 7.40 15.88
N PRO A 35 2.52 6.12 15.76
CA PRO A 35 2.80 5.29 16.91
C PRO A 35 3.78 5.97 17.86
N GLU A 36 3.57 5.80 19.17
CA GLU A 36 4.50 6.31 20.17
C GLU A 36 5.91 5.75 19.91
N GLY A 37 6.91 6.63 19.87
CA GLY A 37 8.29 6.25 19.57
C GLY A 37 8.59 6.01 18.10
N ALA A 38 7.72 6.44 17.17
CA ALA A 38 8.03 6.46 15.75
C ALA A 38 9.37 7.18 15.50
N ALA A 39 10.24 6.54 14.74
CA ALA A 39 11.54 7.07 14.35
C ALA A 39 11.36 8.17 13.29
N PRO A 40 12.31 9.10 13.16
CA PRO A 40 12.32 10.06 12.06
C PRO A 40 12.18 9.37 10.70
N TRP A 41 11.41 9.98 9.79
CA TRP A 41 11.21 9.43 8.44
C TRP A 41 12.55 9.21 7.72
N GLY A 42 12.68 8.07 7.03
CA GLY A 42 13.93 7.69 6.35
C GLY A 42 14.99 7.06 7.26
N THR A 43 14.71 6.87 8.56
CA THR A 43 15.54 6.03 9.42
C THR A 43 15.63 4.61 8.83
N ALA A 44 16.77 3.93 8.99
CA ALA A 44 16.90 2.55 8.52
C ALA A 44 15.81 1.66 9.15
N PRO A 45 15.07 0.86 8.35
CA PRO A 45 14.03 0.01 8.87
C PRO A 45 14.61 -1.14 9.69
N SER A 46 13.98 -1.42 10.81
CA SER A 46 14.19 -2.57 11.67
C SER A 46 12.89 -3.36 11.81
N ARG A 47 12.94 -4.48 12.52
CA ARG A 47 11.74 -5.28 12.82
C ARG A 47 10.76 -4.58 13.77
N GLY A 48 11.21 -3.56 14.51
CA GLY A 48 10.44 -2.99 15.62
C GLY A 48 10.27 -1.47 15.59
N ASN A 49 10.81 -0.75 14.61
CA ASN A 49 10.58 0.68 14.50
C ASN A 49 9.43 1.00 13.55
N PHE A 50 8.67 2.02 13.94
CA PHE A 50 7.68 2.69 13.11
C PHE A 50 8.29 3.98 12.54
N MET A 51 7.73 4.46 11.44
CA MET A 51 7.99 5.76 10.80
C MET A 51 6.68 6.54 10.58
N GLY A 52 5.52 5.95 10.87
CA GLY A 52 4.24 6.64 10.86
C GLY A 52 3.55 6.68 9.49
N GLY A 53 3.87 5.74 8.60
CA GLY A 53 3.18 5.66 7.31
C GLY A 53 1.70 5.34 7.47
N ASP A 54 0.83 6.04 6.72
CA ASP A 54 -0.61 5.97 6.89
C ASP A 54 -1.39 6.11 5.56
N LEU A 55 -2.71 5.88 5.62
CA LEU A 55 -3.57 5.96 4.43
C LEU A 55 -3.73 7.38 3.88
N ARG A 56 -3.60 8.43 4.71
CA ARG A 56 -3.62 9.81 4.20
C ARG A 56 -2.36 10.12 3.41
N GLY A 57 -1.22 9.57 3.80
CA GLY A 57 0.02 9.67 3.02
C GLY A 57 -0.15 9.04 1.64
N ILE A 58 -0.82 7.88 1.55
CA ILE A 58 -1.17 7.25 0.27
C ILE A 58 -2.07 8.16 -0.56
N GLU A 59 -3.16 8.66 0.01
CA GLU A 59 -4.10 9.56 -0.66
C GLU A 59 -3.42 10.82 -1.24
N GLN A 60 -2.52 11.44 -0.47
CA GLN A 60 -1.77 12.62 -0.89
C GLN A 60 -0.79 12.36 -2.05
N HIS A 61 -0.49 11.10 -2.36
CA HIS A 61 0.46 10.70 -3.40
C HIS A 61 -0.19 9.81 -4.48
N LEU A 62 -1.53 9.84 -4.60
CA LEU A 62 -2.22 9.13 -5.69
C LEU A 62 -1.78 9.64 -7.06
N ASP A 63 -1.49 10.93 -7.20
CA ASP A 63 -1.00 11.50 -8.46
C ASP A 63 0.29 10.80 -8.91
N HIS A 64 1.28 10.64 -8.02
CA HIS A 64 2.51 9.89 -8.31
C HIS A 64 2.26 8.46 -8.79
N ILE A 65 1.34 7.75 -8.11
CA ILE A 65 0.97 6.37 -8.47
C ILE A 65 0.33 6.32 -9.87
N THR A 66 -0.56 7.27 -10.16
CA THR A 66 -1.22 7.35 -11.47
C THR A 66 -0.27 7.77 -12.59
N GLU A 67 0.68 8.68 -12.33
CA GLU A 67 1.71 9.10 -13.28
C GLU A 67 2.65 7.94 -13.67
N LEU A 68 2.94 7.04 -12.73
CA LEU A 68 3.67 5.80 -13.00
C LEU A 68 2.87 4.79 -13.85
N GLY A 69 1.56 5.00 -14.02
CA GLY A 69 0.67 4.15 -14.82
C GLY A 69 0.01 3.01 -14.04
N ALA A 70 0.12 2.99 -12.71
CA ALA A 70 -0.56 1.98 -11.89
C ALA A 70 -2.05 2.28 -11.75
N ASN A 71 -2.87 1.23 -11.78
CA ASN A 71 -4.34 1.30 -11.69
C ASN A 71 -4.95 0.33 -10.66
N LEU A 72 -4.10 -0.44 -9.97
CA LEU A 72 -4.48 -1.32 -8.87
C LEU A 72 -3.52 -1.12 -7.71
N LEU A 73 -4.05 -0.84 -6.52
CA LEU A 73 -3.27 -0.83 -5.28
C LEU A 73 -3.40 -2.16 -4.54
N TYR A 74 -2.27 -2.78 -4.22
CA TYR A 74 -2.21 -3.93 -3.31
C TYR A 74 -1.58 -3.49 -1.99
N LEU A 75 -2.40 -3.37 -0.95
CA LEU A 75 -1.93 -2.98 0.38
C LEU A 75 -1.54 -4.22 1.19
N THR A 76 -0.43 -4.13 1.93
CA THR A 76 -0.18 -5.02 3.08
C THR A 76 -1.29 -4.87 4.13
N PRO A 77 -1.43 -5.79 5.12
CA PRO A 77 -2.50 -5.72 6.12
C PRO A 77 -2.61 -4.36 6.81
N ILE A 78 -3.86 -3.90 6.99
CA ILE A 78 -4.24 -2.62 7.61
C ILE A 78 -5.21 -2.81 8.80
N PHE A 79 -5.43 -4.07 9.22
CA PHE A 79 -6.27 -4.49 10.34
C PHE A 79 -5.50 -5.45 11.25
#